data_AF-A0A9D6M6T2-F1
#
_entry.id   AF-A0A9D6M6T2-F1
#
_cell.length_a   1.000
_cell.length_b   1.000
_cell.length_c   1.000
_cell.angle_alpha   90.00
_cell.angle_beta   90.00
_cell.angle_gamma   90.00
#
_symmetry.space_group_name_H-M   'P 1'
#
loop_
_entity.id
_entity.type
_entity.pdbx_description
1 polymer ?
#
loop_
_entity_poly.entity_id
_entity_poly.type
_entity_poly.pdbx_seq_one_letter_code
_entity_poly.pdbx_strand_id
1 'polypeptide(L)'
;MAEMVTETPRQIQLVVTLPFSLLERAQRLVERGYARNRDMLLAAAIEAFIAKLEERIATDAQLLAMANDPGFQSLNLKIAEEFAGSDYQALKDSEDEAR
;
A
#
# COMPACT_ATOMS: atom_id res chain seq x y z
N MET A 1 -20.44 -36.83 -4.09
CA MET A 1 -19.54 -36.85 -2.93
C MET A 1 -18.24 -36.19 -3.39
N ALA A 2 -18.04 -34.92 -3.08
CA ALA A 2 -16.83 -34.18 -3.46
C ALA A 2 -15.85 -34.29 -2.29
N GLU A 3 -14.72 -34.93 -2.54
CA GLU A 3 -13.61 -35.07 -1.63
C GLU A 3 -12.96 -33.69 -1.45
N MET A 4 -13.25 -33.02 -0.34
CA MET A 4 -12.55 -31.80 0.06
C MET A 4 -11.13 -32.20 0.44
N VAL A 5 -10.22 -32.16 -0.53
CA VAL A 5 -8.78 -32.23 -0.27
C VAL A 5 -8.40 -30.97 0.51
N THR A 6 -8.37 -31.07 1.83
CA THR A 6 -7.76 -30.06 2.69
C THR A 6 -6.25 -30.23 2.60
N GLU A 7 -5.66 -29.72 1.51
CA GLU A 7 -4.21 -29.59 1.43
C GLU A 7 -3.76 -28.73 2.60
N THR A 8 -3.10 -29.37 3.57
CA THR A 8 -2.56 -28.67 4.73
C THR A 8 -1.46 -27.76 4.19
N PRO A 9 -1.50 -26.44 4.46
CA PRO A 9 -0.56 -25.51 3.85
C PRO A 9 0.87 -25.94 4.16
N ARG A 10 1.67 -26.16 3.11
CA ARG A 10 3.06 -26.58 3.24
C ARG A 10 3.84 -25.48 3.94
N GLN A 11 4.19 -25.69 5.20
CA GLN A 11 5.07 -24.79 5.94
C GLN A 11 6.53 -25.02 5.54
N ILE A 12 7.22 -23.94 5.22
CA ILE A 12 8.65 -23.94 4.90
C ILE A 12 9.37 -23.23 6.04
N GLN A 13 10.42 -23.86 6.59
CA GLN A 13 11.30 -23.19 7.55
C GLN A 13 12.32 -22.34 6.81
N LEU A 14 12.40 -21.07 7.18
CA LEU A 14 13.32 -20.10 6.59
C LEU A 14 14.22 -19.53 7.68
N VAL A 15 15.53 -19.49 7.40
CA VAL A 15 16.49 -18.79 8.26
C VAL A 15 16.69 -17.38 7.72
N VAL A 16 16.36 -16.38 8.52
CA VAL A 16 16.54 -14.96 8.17
C VAL A 16 17.44 -14.25 9.17
N THR A 17 18.23 -13.30 8.69
CA THR A 17 19.03 -12.43 9.55
C THR A 17 18.21 -11.20 9.91
N LEU A 18 17.90 -11.04 11.19
CA LEU A 18 17.13 -9.91 11.71
C LEU A 18 17.92 -9.15 12.79
N PRO A 19 17.75 -7.83 12.92
CA PRO A 19 18.31 -7.08 14.03
C PRO A 19 17.82 -7.63 15.38
N PHE A 20 18.74 -7.77 16.35
CA PHE A 20 18.40 -8.28 17.68
C PHE A 20 17.29 -7.47 18.36
N SER A 21 17.36 -6.14 18.24
CA SER A 21 16.35 -5.22 18.79
C SER A 21 14.95 -5.46 18.23
N LEU A 22 14.83 -5.92 16.98
CA LEU A 22 13.55 -6.25 16.37
C LEU A 22 13.00 -7.55 16.94
N LEU A 23 13.85 -8.57 17.11
CA LEU A 23 13.47 -9.85 17.70
C LEU A 23 13.00 -9.69 19.14
N GLU A 24 13.66 -8.85 19.94
CA GLU A 24 13.21 -8.53 21.30
C GLU A 24 11.82 -7.88 21.32
N ARG A 25 11.60 -6.90 20.42
CA ARG A 25 10.29 -6.24 20.33
C ARG A 25 9.20 -7.23 19.95
N ALA A 26 9.47 -8.11 18.99
CA ALA A 26 8.58 -9.19 18.57
C ALA A 26 8.28 -10.14 19.75
N GLN A 27 9.30 -10.54 20.50
CA GLN A 27 9.14 -11.39 21.68
C GLN A 27 8.24 -10.75 22.75
N ARG A 28 8.44 -9.47 23.06
CA ARG A 28 7.58 -8.76 24.04
C ARG A 28 6.12 -8.72 23.61
N LEU A 29 5.83 -8.70 22.30
CA LEU A 29 4.45 -8.74 21.80
C LEU A 29 3.83 -10.14 21.96
N VAL A 30 4.61 -11.19 21.74
CA VAL A 30 4.18 -12.58 22.00
C VAL A 30 3.90 -12.79 23.49
N GLU A 31 4.79 -12.32 24.37
CA GLU A 31 4.62 -12.40 25.83
C GLU A 31 3.38 -11.66 26.33
N ARG A 32 3.00 -10.57 25.67
CA ARG A 32 1.76 -9.83 25.95
C ARG A 32 0.51 -10.46 25.33
N GLY A 33 0.64 -11.59 24.64
CA GLY A 33 -0.48 -12.32 24.06
C GLY A 33 -0.98 -11.80 22.71
N TYR A 34 -0.27 -10.88 22.06
CA TYR A 34 -0.68 -10.38 20.73
C TYR A 34 -0.52 -11.43 19.62
N ALA A 35 0.31 -12.45 19.84
CA ALA A 35 0.43 -13.62 18.97
C ALA A 35 0.82 -14.85 19.79
N ARG A 36 0.50 -16.06 19.30
CA ARG A 36 0.83 -17.31 20.00
C ARG A 36 2.33 -17.63 19.98
N ASN A 37 3.02 -17.27 18.91
CA ASN A 37 4.45 -17.47 18.75
C ASN A 37 5.02 -16.44 17.75
N ARG A 38 6.35 -16.41 17.64
CA ARG A 38 7.07 -15.48 16.76
C ARG A 38 6.75 -15.73 15.28
N ASP A 39 6.63 -16.99 14.89
CA ASP A 39 6.39 -17.36 13.49
C ASP A 39 5.05 -16.84 13.00
N MET A 40 4.00 -16.95 13.82
CA MET A 40 2.68 -16.37 13.52
C MET A 40 2.73 -14.85 13.45
N LEU A 41 3.47 -14.20 14.36
CA LEU A 41 3.63 -12.75 14.34
C LEU A 41 4.35 -12.28 13.08
N LEU A 42 5.42 -12.99 12.70
CA LEU A 42 6.21 -12.68 11.50
C LEU A 42 5.42 -12.96 10.22
N ALA A 43 4.69 -14.06 10.15
CA ALA A 43 3.82 -14.39 9.02
C ALA A 43 2.77 -13.28 8.82
N ALA A 44 2.04 -12.90 9.87
CA ALA A 44 1.05 -11.83 9.81
C ALA A 44 1.66 -10.49 9.38
N ALA A 45 2.86 -10.16 9.87
CA ALA A 45 3.56 -8.94 9.48
C ALA A 45 3.97 -8.95 8.00
N ILE A 46 4.44 -10.08 7.49
CA ILE A 46 4.81 -10.25 6.08
C ILE A 46 3.57 -10.18 5.20
N GLU A 47 2.48 -10.86 5.55
CA GLU A 47 1.20 -10.79 4.81
C GLU A 47 0.67 -9.36 4.73
N ALA A 48 0.63 -8.64 5.86
CA ALA A 48 0.19 -7.25 5.88
C ALA A 48 1.10 -6.33 5.04
N PHE A 49 2.41 -6.60 5.04
CA PHE A 49 3.36 -5.84 4.23
C PHE A 49 3.19 -6.13 2.73
N ILE A 50 3.00 -7.40 2.35
CA ILE A 50 2.72 -7.79 0.97
C ILE A 50 1.43 -7.15 0.48
N ALA A 51 0.33 -7.26 1.22
CA ALA A 51 -0.95 -6.67 0.85
C ALA A 51 -0.83 -5.15 0.58
N LYS A 52 -0.05 -4.45 1.41
CA LYS A 52 0.23 -3.01 1.22
C LYS A 52 1.07 -2.74 -0.04
N LEU A 53 2.01 -3.62 -0.38
CA LEU A 53 2.78 -3.50 -1.62
C LEU A 53 1.92 -3.81 -2.84
N GLU A 54 1.09 -4.84 -2.78
CA GLU A 54 0.15 -5.20 -3.85
C GLU A 54 -0.84 -4.08 -4.12
N GLU A 55 -1.37 -3.44 -3.08
CA GLU A 55 -2.21 -2.25 -3.20
C GLU A 55 -1.48 -1.15 -3.97
N ARG A 56 -0.24 -0.83 -3.59
CA ARG A 56 0.59 0.17 -4.29
C ARG A 56 0.84 -0.21 -5.74
N ILE A 57 1.23 -1.45 -6.01
CA ILE A 57 1.52 -1.91 -7.37
C ILE A 57 0.25 -1.85 -8.23
N ALA A 58 -0.89 -2.27 -7.70
CA ALA A 58 -2.16 -2.21 -8.42
C ALA A 58 -2.55 -0.76 -8.74
N THR A 59 -2.40 0.15 -7.78
CA THR A 59 -2.64 1.59 -8.00
C THR A 59 -1.67 2.19 -8.99
N ASP A 60 -0.37 1.92 -8.85
CA ASP A 60 0.66 2.47 -9.75
C ASP A 60 0.50 1.92 -11.17
N ALA A 61 0.14 0.64 -11.34
CA ALA A 61 -0.12 0.05 -12.65
C ALA A 61 -1.36 0.66 -13.32
N GLN A 62 -2.44 0.89 -12.56
CA GLN A 62 -3.64 1.57 -13.07
C GLN A 62 -3.36 3.03 -13.44
N LEU A 63 -2.63 3.75 -12.58
CA LEU A 63 -2.21 5.12 -12.85
C LEU A 63 -1.27 5.19 -14.07
N LEU A 64 -0.34 4.25 -14.22
CA LEU A 64 0.57 4.20 -15.37
C LEU A 64 -0.18 3.88 -16.68
N ALA A 65 -1.18 2.99 -16.61
CA ALA A 65 -2.03 2.67 -17.76
C ALA A 65 -2.86 3.89 -18.19
N MET A 66 -3.45 4.62 -17.23
CA MET A 66 -4.20 5.85 -17.50
C MET A 66 -3.29 7.00 -17.96
N ALA A 67 -2.10 7.15 -17.36
CA ALA A 67 -1.13 8.18 -17.75
C ALA A 67 -0.66 8.03 -19.20
N ASN A 68 -0.67 6.82 -19.75
CA ASN A 68 -0.30 6.56 -21.14
C ASN A 68 -1.52 6.49 -22.09
N ASP A 69 -2.74 6.69 -21.60
CA ASP A 69 -3.94 6.73 -22.43
C ASP A 69 -4.09 8.12 -23.08
N PRO A 70 -4.02 8.24 -24.42
CA PRO A 70 -4.12 9.52 -25.12
C PRO A 70 -5.48 10.21 -24.94
N GLY A 71 -6.56 9.45 -24.74
CA GLY A 71 -7.90 9.98 -24.50
C GLY A 71 -7.99 10.60 -23.11
N PHE A 72 -7.42 9.94 -22.10
CA PHE A 72 -7.31 10.47 -20.75
C PHE A 72 -6.43 11.73 -20.69
N GLN A 73 -5.28 11.73 -21.36
CA GLN A 73 -4.41 12.91 -21.47
C GLN A 73 -5.13 14.10 -22.12
N SER A 74 -5.82 13.86 -23.24
CA SER A 74 -6.54 14.91 -23.97
C SER A 74 -7.70 15.48 -23.16
N LEU A 75 -8.42 14.63 -22.42
CA LEU A 75 -9.50 15.07 -21.54
C LEU A 75 -8.96 15.89 -20.37
N ASN A 76 -7.89 15.43 -19.71
CA ASN A 76 -7.27 16.18 -18.61
C ASN A 76 -6.70 17.52 -19.08
N LEU A 77 -6.13 17.60 -20.28
CA LEU A 77 -5.66 18.86 -20.84
C LEU A 77 -6.82 19.84 -21.06
N LYS A 78 -7.94 19.37 -21.63
CA LYS A 78 -9.15 20.20 -21.79
C LYS A 78 -9.69 20.71 -20.47
N ILE A 79 -9.77 19.84 -19.46
CA ILE A 79 -10.20 20.23 -18.12
C ILE A 79 -9.22 21.30 -17.56
N ALA A 80 -7.91 21.06 -17.62
CA ALA A 80 -6.93 22.04 -17.15
C ALA A 80 -7.04 23.38 -17.88
N GLU A 81 -7.30 23.38 -19.19
CA GLU A 81 -7.53 24.60 -19.98
C GLU A 81 -8.82 25.32 -19.58
N GLU A 82 -9.91 24.58 -19.34
CA GLU A 82 -11.20 25.13 -18.89
C GLU A 82 -11.10 25.77 -17.49
N PHE A 83 -10.24 25.25 -16.61
CA PHE A 83 -10.07 25.74 -15.25
C PHE A 83 -8.89 26.71 -15.05
N ALA A 84 -7.99 26.87 -16.03
CA ALA A 84 -6.79 27.70 -15.92
C ALA A 84 -7.07 29.16 -15.48
N GLY A 85 -8.17 29.75 -15.95
CA GLY A 85 -8.56 31.10 -15.56
C GLY A 85 -9.04 31.19 -14.11
N SER A 86 -9.77 30.18 -13.64
CA SER A 86 -10.27 30.09 -12.26
C SER A 86 -9.13 29.79 -11.28
N ASP A 87 -8.18 28.94 -11.68
CA ASP A 87 -7.00 28.62 -10.86
C ASP A 87 -6.11 29.85 -10.65
N TYR A 88 -5.93 30.67 -11.69
CA TYR A 88 -5.19 31.93 -11.59
C TYR A 88 -5.88 32.94 -10.66
N GLN A 89 -7.21 33.03 -10.74
CA GLN A 89 -7.97 33.92 -9.87
C GLN A 89 -7.96 33.45 -8.41
N ALA A 90 -8.12 32.14 -8.17
CA ALA A 90 -8.04 31.56 -6.83
C ALA A 90 -6.66 31.71 -6.19
N LEU A 91 -5.58 31.57 -6.98
CA LEU A 91 -4.22 31.85 -6.51
C LEU A 91 -4.09 33.30 -6.05
N LYS A 92 -4.54 34.24 -6.88
CA LYS A 92 -4.47 35.68 -6.56
C LYS A 92 -5.29 36.03 -5.31
N ASP A 93 -6.50 35.50 -5.20
CA ASP A 93 -7.37 35.74 -4.05
C ASP A 93 -6.73 35.18 -2.76
N SER A 94 -6.04 34.03 -2.84
CA SER A 94 -5.31 33.46 -1.69
C SER A 94 -4.09 34.28 -1.25
N GLU A 95 -3.40 34.94 -2.19
CA GLU A 95 -2.27 35.82 -1.90
C GLU A 95 -2.73 37.14 -1.28
N ASP A 96 -3.89 37.64 -1.71
CA ASP A 96 -4.52 38.85 -1.18
C ASP A 96 -5.12 38.63 0.23
N GLU A 97 -5.65 37.44 0.53
CA GLU A 97 -6.12 37.06 1.88
C GLU A 97 -5.00 36.83 2.90
N ALA A 98 -3.79 36.50 2.45
CA ALA A 98 -2.64 36.22 3.31
C ALA A 98 -1.88 37.49 3.77
N ARG A 99 -2.37 38.69 3.42
CA ARG A 99 -1.73 39.99 3.67
C ARG A 99 -2.51 40.86 4.66
#